data_AF-W6TH58-F1
#
_entry.id   AF-W6TH58-F1
#
_cell.length_a   1.000
_cell.length_b   1.000
_cell.length_c   1.000
_cell.angle_alpha   90.00
_cell.angle_beta   90.00
_cell.angle_gamma   90.00
#
_symmetry.space_group_name_H-M   'P 1'
#
loop_
_entity.id
_entity.type
_entity.pdbx_description
1 polymer ?
#
loop_
_entity_poly.entity_id
_entity_poly.type
_entity_poly.pdbx_seq_one_letter_code
_entity_poly.pdbx_strand_id
1 'polypeptide(L)' 'MKIQKIILLSRLISLFLIISCTTIASLTDEPTLPKTESLKELSTYEAKLADYIMYLQVFLTRTQKKVKDPQLF' A
#
# COMPACT_ATOMS: atom_id res chain seq x y z
N MET A 1 29.08 -26.31 3.14
CA MET A 1 27.60 -26.26 3.13
C MET A 1 26.96 -25.37 4.20
N LYS A 2 27.42 -25.31 5.47
CA LYS A 2 26.80 -24.45 6.51
C LYS A 2 26.82 -22.95 6.16
N ILE A 3 27.98 -22.44 5.71
CA ILE A 3 28.15 -21.02 5.34
C ILE A 3 27.29 -20.63 4.13
N GLN A 4 27.22 -21.49 3.10
CA GLN A 4 26.34 -21.26 1.95
C GLN A 4 24.85 -21.21 2.34
N LYS A 5 24.41 -22.07 3.28
CA LYS A 5 23.05 -22.02 3.82
C LYS A 5 22.78 -20.73 4.60
N ILE A 6 23.77 -20.22 5.35
CA ILE A 6 23.65 -18.94 6.08
C ILE A 6 23.55 -17.76 5.11
N ILE A 7 24.36 -17.75 4.05
CA ILE A 7 24.30 -16.71 3.00
C ILE A 7 22.94 -16.74 2.29
N LEU A 8 22.43 -17.94 1.96
CA LEU A 8 21.11 -18.10 1.35
C LEU A 8 19.99 -17.61 2.28
N LEU A 9 20.06 -17.94 3.57
CA LEU A 9 19.09 -17.50 4.57
C LEU A 9 19.10 -15.97 4.73
N SER A 10 20.28 -15.36 4.76
CA SER A 10 20.41 -13.90 4.83
C SER A 10 19.77 -13.21 3.62
N ARG A 11 19.99 -13.72 2.39
CA ARG A 11 19.38 -13.20 1.17
C ARG A 11 17.84 -13.29 1.22
N LEU A 12 17.31 -14.41 1.70
CA LEU A 12 15.87 -14.62 1.86
C LEU A 12 15.27 -13.61 2.85
N ILE A 13 15.90 -13.44 4.02
CA ILE A 13 15.44 -12.47 5.03
C ILE A 13 15.46 -11.04 4.47
N SER A 14 16.52 -10.64 3.77
CA SER A 14 16.57 -9.32 3.12
C SER A 14 15.45 -9.14 2.09
N LEU A 15 15.13 -10.17 1.31
CA LEU A 15 14.04 -10.11 0.33
C LEU A 15 12.68 -9.95 1.02
N PHE A 16 12.42 -10.71 2.10
CA PHE A 16 11.21 -10.59 2.90
C PHE A 16 11.07 -9.19 3.52
N LEU A 17 12.15 -8.62 4.04
CA LEU A 17 12.14 -7.28 4.60
C LEU A 17 11.80 -6.22 3.55
N ILE A 18 12.38 -6.29 2.35
CA ILE A 18 12.07 -5.35 1.26
C ILE A 18 10.60 -5.44 0.84
N ILE A 19 10.04 -6.65 0.69
CA ILE A 19 8.63 -6.87 0.33
C ILE A 19 7.68 -6.37 1.43
N SER A 20 8.07 -6.53 2.71
CA SER A 20 7.26 -6.04 3.83
C SER A 20 7.23 -4.50 3.91
N CYS A 21 8.34 -3.84 3.57
CA CYS A 21 8.42 -2.37 3.58
C CYS A 21 7.58 -1.71 2.48
N THR A 22 7.38 -2.36 1.32
CA THR A 22 6.49 -1.83 0.28
C THR A 22 5.01 -1.98 0.63
N THR A 23 4.66 -2.92 1.52
CA THR A 23 3.26 -3.22 1.86
C THR A 23 2.68 -2.28 2.92
N ILE A 24 3.53 -1.73 3.81
CA ILE A 24 3.07 -0.92 4.96
C ILE A 24 3.03 0.59 4.64
N ALA A 25 3.78 1.04 3.64
CA ALA A 25 3.90 2.46 3.28
C ALA A 25 3.57 2.79 1.80
N SER A 26 3.12 1.82 1.00
CA SER A 26 2.55 2.13 -0.30
C SER A 26 1.24 2.88 -0.08
N LEU A 27 1.31 4.20 -0.23
CA LEU A 27 0.16 5.01 -0.56
C LEU A 27 -0.46 4.37 -1.80
N THR A 28 -1.75 4.07 -1.76
CA THR A 28 -2.45 3.61 -2.97
C THR A 28 -2.27 4.68 -4.03
N ASP A 29 -1.90 4.30 -5.26
CA ASP A 29 -1.75 5.29 -6.32
C ASP A 29 -3.13 5.83 -6.74
N GLU A 30 -3.18 7.12 -7.05
CA GLU A 30 -4.39 7.72 -7.60
C GLU A 30 -4.74 7.03 -8.94
N PRO A 31 -5.98 6.57 -9.13
CA PRO A 31 -6.38 5.92 -10.37
C PRO A 31 -6.28 6.90 -11.53
N THR A 32 -5.70 6.44 -12.63
CA THR A 32 -5.57 7.25 -13.84
C THR A 32 -6.90 7.35 -14.57
N LEU A 33 -7.20 8.55 -15.08
CA LEU A 33 -8.37 8.78 -15.91
C LEU A 33 -8.34 7.84 -17.14
N PRO A 34 -9.44 7.15 -17.47
CA PRO A 34 -9.49 6.28 -18.64
C PRO A 34 -9.28 7.09 -19.91
N LYS A 35 -8.63 6.49 -20.90
CA LYS A 35 -8.38 7.12 -22.21
C LYS A 35 -9.59 7.06 -23.12
N THR A 36 -10.51 6.13 -22.89
CA THR A 36 -11.76 6.02 -23.63
C THR A 36 -12.93 6.16 -22.69
N GLU A 37 -13.98 6.86 -23.13
CA GLU A 37 -15.18 7.11 -22.33
C GLU A 37 -16.22 5.99 -22.51
N SER A 38 -15.75 4.73 -22.65
CA SER A 38 -16.68 3.61 -22.66
C SER A 38 -17.30 3.44 -21.27
N LEU A 39 -18.59 3.09 -21.21
CA LEU A 39 -19.31 2.89 -19.93
C LEU A 39 -18.57 1.92 -18.99
N LYS A 40 -17.95 0.87 -19.55
CA LYS A 40 -17.16 -0.11 -18.78
C LYS A 40 -15.90 0.49 -18.19
N GLU A 41 -15.17 1.31 -18.95
CA GLU A 41 -13.95 1.96 -18.45
C GLU A 41 -14.28 3.00 -17.39
N LEU A 42 -15.35 3.79 -17.60
CA LEU A 42 -15.85 4.76 -16.63
C LEU A 42 -16.30 4.08 -15.34
N SER A 43 -17.11 3.02 -15.42
CA SER A 43 -17.56 2.29 -14.22
C SER A 43 -16.39 1.65 -13.45
N THR A 44 -15.38 1.18 -14.18
CA THR A 44 -14.16 0.62 -13.57
C THR A 44 -13.33 1.72 -12.89
N TYR A 45 -13.23 2.89 -13.52
CA TYR A 45 -12.55 4.05 -12.96
C TYR A 45 -13.24 4.55 -11.70
N GLU A 46 -14.57 4.67 -11.72
CA GLU A 46 -15.38 5.09 -10.55
C GLU A 46 -15.19 4.14 -9.36
N ALA A 47 -15.21 2.83 -9.58
CA ALA A 47 -14.97 1.86 -8.52
C ALA A 47 -13.57 2.03 -7.88
N LYS A 48 -12.52 2.16 -8.71
CA LYS A 48 -11.16 2.40 -8.22
C LYS A 48 -11.02 3.73 -7.49
N LEU A 49 -11.71 4.77 -7.97
CA LEU A 49 -11.70 6.09 -7.35
C LEU A 49 -12.38 6.06 -5.98
N ALA A 50 -13.49 5.33 -5.84
CA ALA A 50 -14.16 5.14 -4.56
C ALA A 50 -13.26 4.44 -3.53
N ASP A 51 -12.56 3.37 -3.95
CA ASP A 51 -11.59 2.66 -3.10
C ASP A 51 -10.45 3.59 -2.65
N TYR A 52 -9.91 4.40 -3.57
CA TYR A 52 -8.86 5.36 -3.27
C TYR A 52 -9.31 6.43 -2.25
N ILE A 53 -10.51 6.98 -2.42
CA ILE A 53 -11.10 7.95 -1.47
C ILE A 53 -11.28 7.31 -0.09
N MET A 54 -11.80 6.08 -0.03
CA MET A 54 -11.97 5.35 1.23
C MET A 54 -10.61 5.14 1.92
N TYR A 55 -9.59 4.74 1.18
CA TYR A 55 -8.22 4.62 1.70
C TYR A 55 -7.74 5.95 2.31
N LEU A 56 -7.88 7.06 1.59
CA LEU A 56 -7.48 8.39 2.07
C LEU A 56 -8.23 8.78 3.35
N GLN A 57 -9.54 8.54 3.41
CA GLN A 57 -10.35 8.82 4.61
C GLN A 57 -9.85 8.03 5.83
N VAL A 58 -9.60 6.74 5.67
CA VAL A 58 -9.07 5.89 6.74
C VAL A 58 -7.67 6.35 7.16
N PHE A 59 -6.80 6.64 6.18
CA PHE A 59 -5.45 7.13 6.42
C PHE A 59 -5.46 8.44 7.20
N LEU A 60 -6.23 9.44 6.77
CA LEU A 60 -6.34 10.74 7.42
C LEU A 60 -6.92 10.61 8.83
N THR A 61 -7.97 9.79 9.01
CA THR A 61 -8.58 9.57 10.33
C THR A 61 -7.58 8.94 11.31
N ARG A 62 -6.86 7.90 10.89
CA ARG A 62 -5.82 7.25 11.71
C ARG A 62 -4.67 8.20 12.01
N THR A 63 -4.23 8.96 11.02
CA THR A 63 -3.15 9.94 11.17
C THR A 63 -3.54 11.05 12.13
N GLN A 64 -4.74 11.61 11.98
CA GLN A 64 -5.27 12.63 12.88
C GLN A 64 -5.35 12.11 14.32
N LYS A 65 -5.85 10.88 14.51
CA LYS A 65 -5.91 10.25 15.83
C LYS A 65 -4.51 10.13 16.46
N LYS A 66 -3.52 9.67 15.70
CA LYS A 66 -2.13 9.53 16.16
C LYS A 66 -1.45 10.87 16.46
N VAL A 67 -1.75 11.91 15.68
CA VAL A 67 -1.20 13.26 15.92
C VAL A 67 -1.81 13.89 17.17
N LYS A 68 -3.11 13.68 17.40
CA LYS A 68 -3.81 14.20 18.58
C LYS A 68 -3.49 13.42 19.86
N ASP A 69 -3.30 12.11 19.76
CA ASP A 69 -2.94 11.24 20.87
C ASP A 69 -1.81 10.28 20.45
N PRO A 70 -0.54 10.65 20.68
CA PRO A 70 0.61 9.85 20.31
C PRO A 70 0.75 8.54 21.09
N GLN A 71 0.01 8.38 22.21
CA GLN A 71 0.16 7.24 23.12
C GLN A 71 -0.90 6.15 22.93
N LEU A 72 -1.84 6.32 21.99
CA LEU A 72 -2.87 5.32 21.74
C LEU A 72 -2.33 4.15 20.90
N PHE A 73 -1.60 3.24 21.56
CA PHE A 73 -1.34 1.85 21.13
C PHE A 73 -1.46 0.91 22.32
#